data_AF-A0A832T8Z0-F1
#
_entry.id   AF-A0A832T8Z0-F1
#
_cell.length_a   1.000
_cell.length_b   1.000
_cell.length_c   1.000
_cell.angle_alpha   90.00
_cell.angle_beta   90.00
_cell.angle_gamma   90.00
#
_symmetry.space_group_name_H-M   'P 1'
#
loop_
_entity.id
_entity.type
_entity.pdbx_description
1 polymer ?
#
loop_
_entity_poly.entity_id
_entity_poly.type
_entity_poly.pdbx_seq_one_letter_code
_entity_poly.pdbx_strand_id
1 'polypeptide(L)'
;MKIDDKTIEKILQVYDPGFRFLVSADIKYPETQGEFHVHAPPYSPLNLQYFTAIEAQFCLNQMGYAALYEGLQQGRFPEVAGNDFRRFIPQETHFAYIKTLGIDFRRVIRIDAPISGSLILEQKELGRYFLKLHTEFEFEGGKAGGKCIFAIGPVKTRD
;
A
#
# COMPACT_ATOMS: atom_id res chain seq x y z
N MET A 1 -13.03 2.37 -8.86
CA MET A 1 -13.20 3.81 -8.60
C MET A 1 -11.81 4.41 -8.61
N LYS A 2 -11.59 5.42 -9.45
CA LYS A 2 -10.31 6.11 -9.50
C LYS A 2 -10.17 7.00 -8.25
N ILE A 3 -9.04 6.90 -7.57
CA ILE A 3 -8.71 7.81 -6.47
C ILE A 3 -8.29 9.15 -7.06
N ASP A 4 -8.83 10.24 -6.51
CA ASP A 4 -8.53 11.58 -7.00
C ASP A 4 -7.12 12.02 -6.61
N ASP A 5 -6.51 12.88 -7.43
CA ASP A 5 -5.13 13.31 -7.26
C ASP A 5 -4.87 13.99 -5.91
N LYS A 6 -5.85 14.70 -5.33
CA LYS A 6 -5.67 15.33 -4.00
C LYS A 6 -5.57 14.28 -2.89
N THR A 7 -6.28 13.17 -3.04
CA THR A 7 -6.20 12.04 -2.09
C THR A 7 -4.86 11.31 -2.25
N ILE A 8 -4.40 11.06 -3.48
CA ILE A 8 -3.05 10.52 -3.72
C ILE A 8 -1.98 11.40 -3.08
N GLU A 9 -2.00 12.71 -3.34
CA GLU A 9 -1.04 13.65 -2.76
C GLU A 9 -1.03 13.61 -1.23
N LYS A 10 -2.21 13.56 -0.58
CA LYS A 10 -2.29 13.44 0.89
C LYS A 10 -1.67 12.15 1.41
N ILE A 11 -1.85 11.03 0.72
CA ILE A 11 -1.23 9.74 1.09
C ILE A 11 0.30 9.84 0.94
N LEU A 12 0.76 10.48 -0.13
CA LEU A 12 2.19 10.59 -0.45
C LEU A 12 2.95 11.59 0.43
N GLN A 13 2.26 12.44 1.19
CA GLN A 13 2.89 13.46 2.04
C GLN A 13 3.83 12.91 3.14
N VAL A 14 3.69 11.65 3.57
CA VAL A 14 4.68 11.05 4.50
C VAL A 14 5.98 10.63 3.85
N TYR A 15 5.95 10.41 2.55
CA TYR A 15 7.11 9.97 1.83
C TYR A 15 7.94 11.19 1.48
N ASP A 16 9.24 11.07 1.71
CA ASP A 16 10.21 11.98 1.11
C ASP A 16 9.97 12.01 -0.42
N PRO A 17 10.07 13.17 -1.08
CA PRO A 17 9.78 13.29 -2.51
C PRO A 17 10.50 12.27 -3.39
N GLY A 18 11.71 11.85 -3.03
CA GLY A 18 12.47 10.82 -3.77
C GLY A 18 11.89 9.41 -3.69
N PHE A 19 10.88 9.19 -2.84
CA PHE A 19 10.22 7.90 -2.61
C PHE A 19 8.72 7.93 -2.95
N ARG A 20 8.21 9.00 -3.56
CA ARG A 20 6.82 9.10 -4.02
C ARG A 20 6.70 8.46 -5.39
N PHE A 21 6.19 7.23 -5.43
CA PHE A 21 6.16 6.43 -6.67
C PHE A 21 4.76 6.26 -7.23
N LEU A 22 3.72 6.22 -6.41
CA LEU A 22 2.35 6.02 -6.87
C LEU A 22 1.87 7.24 -7.67
N VAL A 23 1.52 7.02 -8.93
CA VAL A 23 1.01 8.06 -9.84
C VAL A 23 -0.52 8.06 -9.82
N SER A 24 -1.13 6.88 -9.88
CA SER A 24 -2.58 6.74 -9.84
C SER A 24 -2.99 5.41 -9.24
N ALA A 25 -4.21 5.35 -8.71
CA ALA A 25 -4.79 4.13 -8.19
C ALA A 25 -6.27 4.01 -8.54
N ASP A 26 -6.68 2.80 -8.89
CA ASP A 26 -8.05 2.39 -9.15
C ASP A 26 -8.47 1.31 -8.16
N ILE A 27 -9.49 1.59 -7.35
CA ILE A 27 -9.95 0.69 -6.29
C ILE A 27 -11.29 0.08 -6.69
N LYS A 28 -11.31 -1.24 -6.86
CA LYS A 28 -12.51 -2.06 -7.03
C LYS A 28 -12.46 -3.17 -6.00
N TYR A 29 -12.85 -2.85 -4.78
CA TYR A 29 -12.77 -3.76 -3.63
C TYR A 29 -13.26 -5.18 -3.98
N PRO A 30 -12.50 -6.24 -3.64
CA PRO A 30 -11.30 -6.24 -2.78
C PRO A 30 -9.98 -5.91 -3.49
N GLU A 31 -10.03 -5.53 -4.77
CA GLU A 31 -8.85 -5.29 -5.60
C GLU A 31 -8.51 -3.80 -5.66
N THR A 32 -7.21 -3.52 -5.72
CA THR A 32 -6.63 -2.20 -6.00
C THR A 32 -5.60 -2.36 -7.10
N GLN A 33 -5.64 -1.48 -8.09
CA GLN A 33 -4.65 -1.36 -9.14
C GLN A 33 -3.91 -0.05 -8.95
N GLY A 34 -2.60 -0.06 -9.14
CA GLY A 34 -1.73 1.11 -9.02
C GLY A 34 -0.82 1.24 -10.23
N GLU A 35 -0.59 2.47 -10.66
CA GLU A 35 0.48 2.81 -11.59
C GLU A 35 1.57 3.55 -10.82
N PHE A 36 2.82 3.17 -11.04
CA PHE A 36 3.97 3.70 -10.31
C PHE A 36 5.02 4.22 -11.28
N HIS A 37 5.63 5.36 -10.94
CA HIS A 37 6.85 5.83 -11.56
C HIS A 37 7.98 5.76 -10.53
N VAL A 38 8.88 4.82 -10.74
CA VAL A 38 10.02 4.59 -9.87
C VAL A 38 11.22 5.30 -10.46
N HIS A 39 11.82 6.20 -9.68
CA HIS A 39 13.03 6.91 -10.07
C HIS A 39 14.26 6.24 -9.45
N ALA A 40 15.44 6.68 -9.89
CA ALA A 40 16.70 6.23 -9.32
C ALA A 40 16.70 6.41 -7.79
N PRO A 41 16.93 5.33 -7.01
CA PRO A 41 16.76 5.40 -5.57
C PRO A 41 17.82 6.30 -4.92
N PRO A 42 17.42 7.25 -4.05
CA PRO A 42 18.38 8.13 -3.38
C PRO A 42 19.23 7.40 -2.33
N TYR A 43 18.85 6.19 -1.93
CA TYR A 43 19.55 5.39 -0.91
C TYR A 43 20.73 4.58 -1.47
N SER A 44 20.85 4.43 -2.78
CA SER A 44 21.90 3.63 -3.41
C SER A 44 22.86 4.54 -4.20
N PRO A 45 24.18 4.49 -3.94
CA PRO A 45 25.15 5.22 -4.76
C PRO A 45 25.26 4.63 -6.17
N LEU A 46 24.82 3.38 -6.35
CA LEU A 46 24.68 2.75 -7.65
C LEU A 46 23.33 3.18 -8.22
N ASN A 47 23.34 3.84 -9.38
CA ASN A 47 22.13 4.24 -10.10
C ASN A 47 21.42 2.99 -10.69
N LEU A 48 20.80 2.19 -9.81
CA LEU A 48 20.16 0.94 -10.17
C LEU A 48 19.04 1.22 -11.17
N GLN A 49 19.08 0.54 -12.32
CA GLN A 49 18.09 0.68 -13.39
C GLN A 49 17.03 -0.42 -13.35
N TYR A 50 16.84 -1.03 -12.18
CA TYR A 50 15.94 -2.16 -11.97
C TYR A 50 15.24 -2.05 -10.62
N PHE A 51 14.02 -2.58 -10.58
CA PHE A 51 13.15 -2.59 -9.43
C PHE A 51 13.67 -3.58 -8.38
N THR A 52 13.88 -3.12 -7.14
CA THR A 52 14.34 -3.96 -6.05
C THR A 52 13.24 -4.21 -5.02
N ALA A 53 13.55 -5.01 -4.00
CA ALA A 53 12.65 -5.25 -2.88
C ALA A 53 12.27 -3.95 -2.14
N ILE A 54 13.15 -2.95 -2.13
CA ILE A 54 12.90 -1.67 -1.46
C ILE A 54 11.82 -0.90 -2.21
N GLU A 55 11.95 -0.74 -3.53
CA GLU A 55 10.92 -0.07 -4.34
C GLU A 55 9.61 -0.83 -4.30
N ALA A 56 9.65 -2.17 -4.38
CA ALA A 56 8.46 -3.02 -4.27
C ALA A 56 7.71 -2.77 -2.96
N GLN A 57 8.42 -2.65 -1.83
CA GLN A 57 7.81 -2.33 -0.54
C GLN A 57 7.23 -0.91 -0.51
N PHE A 58 7.91 0.09 -1.07
CA PHE A 58 7.37 1.46 -1.14
C PHE A 58 6.10 1.54 -2.00
N CYS A 59 6.11 0.92 -3.18
CA CYS A 59 4.95 0.83 -4.06
C CYS A 59 3.79 0.12 -3.35
N LEU A 60 4.06 -1.02 -2.70
CA LEU A 60 3.06 -1.77 -1.94
C LEU A 60 2.47 -0.93 -0.79
N ASN A 61 3.30 -0.20 -0.05
CA ASN A 61 2.81 0.64 1.04
C ASN A 61 1.91 1.77 0.54
N GLN A 62 2.34 2.50 -0.50
CA GLN A 62 1.58 3.61 -1.06
C GLN A 62 0.22 3.14 -1.59
N MET A 63 0.20 2.03 -2.32
CA MET A 63 -1.04 1.40 -2.81
C MET A 63 -1.89 0.84 -1.66
N GLY A 64 -1.28 0.23 -0.65
CA GLY A 64 -1.95 -0.24 0.55
C GLY A 64 -2.64 0.88 1.32
N TYR A 65 -1.98 2.05 1.47
CA TYR A 65 -2.59 3.22 2.08
C TYR A 65 -3.76 3.76 1.27
N ALA A 66 -3.68 3.77 -0.06
CA ALA A 66 -4.81 4.13 -0.91
C ALA A 66 -6.00 3.17 -0.73
N ALA A 67 -5.74 1.86 -0.74
CA ALA A 67 -6.74 0.82 -0.51
C ALA A 67 -7.42 0.96 0.86
N LEU A 68 -6.62 1.18 1.92
CA LEU A 68 -7.09 1.39 3.27
C LEU A 68 -7.93 2.66 3.41
N TYR A 69 -7.47 3.76 2.81
CA TYR A 69 -8.18 5.03 2.83
C TYR A 69 -9.59 4.89 2.27
N GLU A 70 -9.70 4.31 1.08
CA GLU A 70 -10.99 4.16 0.45
C GLU A 70 -11.88 3.16 1.18
N GLY A 71 -11.32 2.03 1.61
CA GLY A 71 -12.09 1.05 2.37
C GLY A 71 -12.63 1.62 3.69
N LEU A 72 -11.91 2.53 4.34
CA LEU A 72 -12.37 3.17 5.57
C LEU A 72 -13.42 4.25 5.31
N GLN A 73 -13.27 5.07 4.27
CA GLN A 73 -14.32 6.01 3.82
C GLN A 73 -15.63 5.30 3.48
N GLN A 74 -15.55 4.10 2.88
CA GLN A 74 -16.71 3.27 2.55
C GLN A 74 -17.22 2.40 3.70
N GLY A 75 -16.65 2.51 4.91
CA GLY A 75 -17.07 1.71 6.07
C GLY A 75 -16.83 0.20 5.94
N ARG A 76 -15.84 -0.22 5.14
CA ARG A 76 -15.50 -1.64 4.88
C ARG A 76 -14.80 -2.32 6.04
N PHE A 77 -14.33 -1.58 7.03
CA PHE A 77 -13.64 -2.11 8.22
C PHE A 77 -14.29 -1.58 9.50
N PRO A 78 -15.56 -1.93 9.77
CA PRO A 78 -16.31 -1.43 10.91
C PRO A 78 -15.71 -1.82 12.28
N GLU A 79 -14.81 -2.79 12.31
CA GLU A 79 -14.11 -3.29 13.50
C GLU A 79 -13.03 -2.33 14.00
N VAL A 80 -12.49 -1.47 13.14
CA VAL A 80 -11.46 -0.50 13.51
C VAL A 80 -12.11 0.60 14.37
N ALA A 81 -11.53 0.87 15.54
CA ALA A 81 -12.02 1.89 16.46
C ALA A 81 -11.77 3.29 15.90
N GLY A 82 -12.67 4.24 16.18
CA GLY A 82 -12.50 5.63 15.76
C GLY A 82 -12.55 5.81 14.25
N ASN A 83 -13.65 5.37 13.61
CA ASN A 83 -13.97 5.43 12.16
C ASN A 83 -13.87 6.82 11.48
N ASP A 84 -13.25 7.82 12.11
CA ASP A 84 -13.03 9.13 11.51
C ASP A 84 -11.63 9.23 10.90
N PHE A 85 -11.50 8.62 9.72
CA PHE A 85 -10.32 8.70 8.89
C PHE A 85 -10.01 10.11 8.36
N ARG A 86 -10.83 11.13 8.67
CA ARG A 86 -10.45 12.54 8.47
C ARG A 86 -9.20 12.92 9.29
N ARG A 87 -8.85 12.12 10.31
CA ARG A 87 -7.61 12.22 11.09
C ARG A 87 -6.47 11.33 10.59
N PHE A 88 -6.68 10.54 9.53
CA PHE A 88 -5.66 9.69 8.91
C PHE A 88 -4.54 10.48 8.21
N ILE A 89 -4.52 11.81 8.36
CA ILE A 89 -3.37 12.58 7.89
C ILE A 89 -2.14 12.01 8.61
N PRO A 90 -1.16 11.52 7.86
CA PRO A 90 -0.26 10.47 8.33
C PRO A 90 0.89 10.95 9.25
N GLN A 91 0.73 12.14 9.84
CA GLN A 91 1.50 12.57 11.02
C GLN A 91 1.15 11.76 12.28
N GLU A 92 0.00 11.05 12.29
CA GLU A 92 -0.41 10.10 13.33
C GLU A 92 -0.45 8.65 12.82
N THR A 93 0.59 8.19 12.11
CA THR A 93 0.75 6.86 11.47
C THR A 93 0.68 5.62 12.39
N HIS A 94 0.16 5.76 13.61
CA HIS A 94 0.12 4.75 14.65
C HIS A 94 -1.00 3.70 14.48
N PHE A 95 -1.62 3.60 13.30
CA PHE A 95 -2.81 2.75 13.08
C PHE A 95 -2.62 1.65 12.03
N ALA A 96 -1.53 1.63 11.23
CA ALA A 96 -1.33 0.64 10.17
C ALA A 96 0.12 0.19 10.09
N TYR A 97 0.32 -1.13 10.13
CA TYR A 97 1.63 -1.77 10.20
C TYR A 97 1.72 -2.91 9.19
N ILE A 98 2.92 -3.19 8.69
CA ILE A 98 3.21 -4.46 8.01
C ILE A 98 3.60 -5.48 9.08
N LYS A 99 2.81 -6.53 9.23
CA LYS A 99 3.12 -7.64 10.14
C LYS A 99 4.05 -8.66 9.49
N THR A 100 3.81 -8.96 8.22
CA THR A 100 4.57 -9.95 7.44
C THR A 100 4.59 -9.48 5.99
N LEU A 101 5.73 -9.62 5.34
CA LEU A 101 5.92 -9.32 3.92
C LEU A 101 6.84 -10.37 3.30
N GLY A 102 6.36 -11.02 2.25
CA GLY A 102 7.15 -11.83 1.35
C GLY A 102 7.11 -11.22 -0.05
N ILE A 103 8.28 -11.00 -0.65
CA ILE A 103 8.41 -10.50 -2.02
C ILE A 103 9.25 -11.51 -2.81
N ASP A 104 8.67 -12.05 -3.87
CA ASP A 104 9.32 -12.95 -4.81
C ASP A 104 9.53 -12.26 -6.15
N PHE A 105 10.77 -12.29 -6.64
CA PHE A 105 11.13 -11.78 -7.96
C PHE A 105 11.27 -12.94 -8.93
N ARG A 106 10.38 -13.00 -9.92
CA ARG A 106 10.37 -14.03 -10.96
C ARG A 106 11.14 -13.56 -12.20
N ARG A 107 11.16 -12.25 -12.46
CA ARG A 107 11.90 -11.60 -13.55
C ARG A 107 12.35 -10.20 -13.15
N VAL A 108 13.39 -9.70 -13.82
CA VAL A 108 13.84 -8.31 -13.69
C VAL A 108 12.75 -7.37 -14.22
N ILE A 109 12.47 -6.32 -13.44
CA ILE A 109 11.62 -5.19 -13.85
C ILE A 109 12.53 -3.97 -14.02
N ARG A 110 12.42 -3.30 -15.15
CA ARG A 110 13.14 -2.05 -15.45
C ARG A 110 12.32 -0.88 -14.93
N ILE A 111 12.99 0.18 -14.45
CA ILE A 111 12.34 1.38 -13.90
C ILE A 111 12.33 2.55 -14.88
N ASP A 112 12.62 2.28 -16.17
CA ASP A 112 12.64 3.28 -17.25
C ASP A 112 11.24 3.54 -17.85
N ALA A 113 10.22 2.82 -17.39
CA ALA A 113 8.82 2.97 -17.75
C ALA A 113 7.92 2.86 -16.52
N PRO A 114 6.66 3.33 -16.60
CA PRO A 114 5.68 3.11 -15.55
C PRO A 114 5.53 1.62 -15.23
N ILE A 115 5.44 1.33 -13.94
CA ILE A 115 5.26 -0.01 -13.39
C ILE A 115 3.79 -0.14 -12.99
N SER A 116 3.14 -1.18 -13.47
CA SER A 116 1.81 -1.58 -13.03
C SER A 116 1.90 -2.45 -11.78
N GLY A 117 0.96 -2.30 -10.85
CA GLY A 117 0.83 -3.21 -9.71
C GLY A 117 -0.61 -3.43 -9.29
N SER A 118 -0.85 -4.57 -8.66
CA SER A 118 -2.15 -4.97 -8.12
C SER A 118 -2.01 -5.41 -6.67
N LEU A 119 -3.08 -5.21 -5.90
CA LEU A 119 -3.22 -5.66 -4.53
C LEU A 119 -4.63 -6.20 -4.34
N ILE A 120 -4.75 -7.40 -3.80
CA ILE A 120 -6.02 -8.06 -3.54
C ILE A 120 -6.10 -8.36 -2.05
N LEU A 121 -7.17 -7.90 -1.40
CA LEU A 121 -7.50 -8.32 -0.05
C LEU A 121 -8.15 -9.70 -0.07
N GLU A 122 -7.39 -10.72 0.29
CA GLU A 122 -7.85 -12.11 0.32
C GLU A 122 -8.74 -12.38 1.55
N GLN A 123 -8.27 -11.94 2.72
CA GLN A 123 -8.91 -12.30 3.99
C GLN A 123 -8.75 -11.21 5.06
N LYS A 124 -9.77 -11.11 5.91
CA LYS A 124 -9.74 -10.34 7.16
C LYS A 124 -9.67 -11.28 8.35
N GLU A 125 -8.86 -10.94 9.35
CA GLU A 125 -8.75 -11.68 10.59
C GLU A 125 -8.76 -10.70 11.77
N LEU A 126 -9.84 -10.71 12.54
CA LEU A 126 -9.97 -9.86 13.72
C LEU A 126 -9.09 -10.40 14.85
N GLY A 127 -8.07 -9.63 15.24
CA GLY A 127 -7.25 -9.89 16.42
C GLY A 127 -7.73 -9.09 17.64
N ARG A 128 -7.05 -9.30 18.78
CA ARG A 128 -7.34 -8.59 20.04
C ARG A 128 -7.15 -7.08 19.95
N TYR A 129 -6.14 -6.64 19.21
CA TYR A 129 -5.73 -5.22 19.11
C TYR A 129 -5.78 -4.67 17.68
N PHE A 130 -5.63 -5.55 16.68
CA PHE A 130 -5.54 -5.17 15.28
C PHE A 130 -6.42 -6.07 14.43
N LEU A 131 -7.02 -5.49 13.41
CA LEU A 131 -7.59 -6.20 12.28
C LEU A 131 -6.45 -6.51 11.30
N LYS A 132 -6.22 -7.79 11.03
CA LYS A 132 -5.22 -8.21 10.05
C LYS A 132 -5.89 -8.35 8.69
N LEU A 133 -5.23 -7.82 7.67
CA LEU A 133 -5.63 -7.86 6.28
C LEU A 133 -4.59 -8.68 5.54
N HIS A 134 -4.96 -9.90 5.16
CA HIS A 134 -4.12 -10.78 4.36
C HIS A 134 -4.30 -10.40 2.90
N THR A 135 -3.21 -10.03 2.25
CA THR A 135 -3.21 -9.51 0.89
C THR A 135 -2.22 -10.25 0.01
N GLU A 136 -2.58 -10.41 -1.25
CA GLU A 136 -1.69 -10.81 -2.32
C GLU A 136 -1.45 -9.60 -3.23
N PHE A 137 -0.21 -9.44 -3.71
CA PHE A 137 0.15 -8.35 -4.60
C PHE A 137 1.02 -8.85 -5.75
N GLU A 138 0.91 -8.16 -6.88
CA GLU A 138 1.77 -8.38 -8.04
C GLU A 138 2.22 -7.05 -8.64
N PHE A 139 3.37 -7.08 -9.30
CA PHE A 139 3.88 -6.00 -10.12
C PHE A 139 4.17 -6.54 -11.53
N GLU A 140 3.84 -5.74 -12.54
CA GLU A 140 4.21 -5.96 -13.94
C GLU A 140 3.75 -7.32 -14.48
N GLY A 141 2.50 -7.70 -14.20
CA GLY A 141 1.93 -8.98 -14.62
C GLY A 141 2.63 -10.18 -13.98
N GLY A 142 2.94 -10.06 -12.69
CA GLY A 142 3.52 -11.14 -11.89
C GLY A 142 5.03 -11.33 -12.06
N LYS A 143 5.75 -10.37 -12.64
CA LYS A 143 7.23 -10.39 -12.68
C LYS A 143 7.84 -10.28 -11.27
N ALA A 144 7.18 -9.53 -10.39
CA ALA A 144 7.40 -9.56 -8.96
C ALA A 144 6.04 -9.65 -8.25
N GLY A 145 5.99 -10.22 -7.06
CA GLY A 145 4.74 -10.33 -6.31
C GLY A 145 4.95 -11.04 -4.98
N GLY A 146 3.86 -11.31 -4.27
CA GLY A 146 3.93 -12.05 -3.02
C GLY A 146 2.76 -11.75 -2.10
N LYS A 147 2.97 -11.98 -0.81
CA LYS A 147 1.94 -11.82 0.22
C LYS A 147 2.35 -10.82 1.28
N CYS A 148 1.39 -10.02 1.72
CA CYS A 148 1.56 -9.05 2.78
C CYS A 148 0.40 -9.15 3.77
N ILE A 149 0.72 -9.06 5.07
CA ILE A 149 -0.29 -8.92 6.11
C ILE A 149 -0.19 -7.50 6.67
N PHE A 150 -1.16 -6.66 6.36
CA PHE A 150 -1.33 -5.38 7.04
C PHE A 150 -2.06 -5.60 8.36
N ALA A 151 -1.63 -4.94 9.43
CA ALA A 151 -2.33 -4.90 10.71
C ALA A 151 -2.81 -3.47 10.93
N ILE A 152 -4.14 -3.29 10.99
CA ILE A 152 -4.76 -1.98 11.20
C ILE A 152 -5.51 -1.92 12.53
N GLY A 153 -5.40 -0.82 13.27
CA GLY A 153 -6.00 -0.69 14.59
C GLY A 153 -5.77 0.67 15.25
N PRO A 154 -6.17 0.85 16.52
CA PRO A 154 -6.77 -0.18 17.37
C PRO A 154 -8.15 -0.65 16.88
N VAL A 155 -8.52 -1.90 17.16
CA VAL A 155 -9.90 -2.39 16.96
C VAL A 155 -10.78 -2.05 18.16
N LYS A 156 -12.09 -1.93 17.94
CA LYS A 156 -13.07 -1.73 19.03
C LYS A 156 -12.97 -2.91 19.99
N THR A 157 -12.58 -2.65 21.23
CA THR A 157 -12.71 -3.65 22.29
C THR A 157 -14.20 -3.89 22.51
N ARG A 158 -14.60 -5.17 22.58
CA ARG A 158 -15.91 -5.51 23.13
C ARG A 158 -15.79 -5.33 24.64
N ASP A 159 -16.36 -4.23 25.15
CA ASP A 159 -16.64 -4.09 26.58
C ASP A 159 -17.72 -5.09 27.01
#